data_AF-A0A5B7G3U0-F1
#
_entry.id   AF-A0A5B7G3U0-F1
#
_cell.length_a   1.000
_cell.length_b   1.000
_cell.length_c   1.000
_cell.angle_alpha   90.00
_cell.angle_beta   90.00
_cell.angle_gamma   90.00
#
_symmetry.space_group_name_H-M   'P 1'
#
loop_
_entity.id
_entity.type
_entity.pdbx_description
1 polymer ?
#
loop_
_entity_poly.entity_id
_entity_poly.type
_entity_poly.pdbx_seq_one_letter_code
_entity_poly.pdbx_strand_id
1 'polypeptide(L)'
;MVKAKSQFKRRSTANNVEIIIPVPNDADSPKFKTSVGSVNVVGEDSEGKPPIQVRFEIPYFTTSGIQVRYLKIIEKSGYQALPWVRYITQNGDYQLRTN
;
A
#
# COMPACT_ATOMS: atom_id res chain seq x y z
N MET A 1 -21.43 3.51 -3.25
CA MET A 1 -20.69 2.37 -3.85
C MET A 1 -19.21 2.76 -3.93
N VAL A 2 -18.33 2.03 -3.24
CA VAL A 2 -16.88 2.28 -3.29
C VAL A 2 -16.28 1.50 -4.46
N LYS A 3 -15.42 2.16 -5.25
CA LYS A 3 -14.69 1.54 -6.36
C LYS A 3 -13.20 1.76 -6.16
N ALA A 4 -12.42 0.69 -6.14
CA ALA A 4 -10.96 0.75 -6.14
C ALA A 4 -10.43 0.57 -7.56
N LYS A 5 -9.48 1.42 -7.97
CA LYS A 5 -8.79 1.31 -9.27
C LYS A 5 -7.30 1.57 -9.08
N SER A 6 -6.48 0.67 -9.59
CA SER A 6 -5.04 0.88 -9.67
C SER A 6 -4.70 1.89 -10.77
N GLN A 7 -3.79 2.81 -10.48
CA GLN A 7 -3.32 3.87 -11.40
C GLN A 7 -1.80 3.76 -11.62
N PHE A 8 -1.30 2.53 -11.76
CA PHE A 8 0.10 2.25 -12.06
C PHE A 8 0.22 1.32 -13.27
N LYS A 9 1.45 1.10 -13.74
CA LYS A 9 1.72 0.27 -14.93
C LYS A 9 1.12 -1.13 -14.77
N ARG A 10 0.39 -1.61 -15.78
CA ARG A 10 -0.31 -2.92 -15.74
C ARG A 10 0.57 -4.12 -15.43
N ARG A 11 1.88 -4.03 -15.69
CA ARG A 11 2.87 -5.09 -15.38
C ARG A 11 3.26 -5.17 -13.90
N SER A 12 2.98 -4.12 -13.14
CA SER A 12 3.21 -4.07 -11.71
C SER A 12 1.95 -4.55 -11.00
N THR A 13 2.10 -5.11 -9.82
CA THR A 13 0.99 -5.61 -8.99
C THR A 13 1.18 -5.08 -7.57
N ALA A 14 0.09 -4.60 -6.98
CA ALA A 14 0.08 -4.25 -5.57
C ALA A 14 -0.28 -5.48 -4.74
N ASN A 15 0.52 -5.75 -3.72
CA ASN A 15 0.38 -6.82 -2.75
C ASN A 15 -0.18 -6.25 -1.45
N ASN A 16 -0.82 -7.12 -0.66
CA ASN A 16 -1.30 -6.82 0.69
C ASN A 16 -2.10 -5.51 0.74
N VAL A 17 -2.99 -5.33 -0.24
CA VAL A 17 -3.81 -4.13 -0.34
C VAL A 17 -4.92 -4.20 0.70
N GLU A 18 -4.91 -3.28 1.66
CA GLU A 18 -5.95 -3.13 2.67
C GLU A 18 -6.61 -1.76 2.50
N ILE A 19 -7.94 -1.73 2.40
CA ILE A 19 -8.71 -0.49 2.33
C ILE A 19 -9.52 -0.40 3.62
N ILE A 20 -9.16 0.54 4.48
CA ILE A 20 -9.80 0.77 5.78
C ILE A 20 -10.84 1.86 5.58
N ILE A 21 -12.10 1.46 5.63
CA ILE A 21 -13.24 2.36 5.46
C ILE A 21 -13.89 2.52 6.83
N PRO A 22 -13.96 3.73 7.38
CA PRO A 22 -14.64 3.95 8.63
C PRO A 22 -16.15 3.85 8.42
N VAL A 23 -16.78 3.13 9.34
CA VAL A 23 -18.22 2.94 9.39
C VAL A 23 -18.76 3.56 10.67
N PRO A 24 -19.97 4.12 10.67
CA PRO A 24 -20.63 4.60 11.87
C PRO A 24 -20.79 3.49 12.94
N ASN A 25 -20.76 3.88 14.22
CA ASN A 25 -20.89 2.94 15.34
C ASN A 25 -22.29 2.29 15.45
N ASP A 26 -23.31 2.86 14.81
CA ASP A 26 -24.68 2.32 14.74
C ASP A 26 -24.87 1.25 13.64
N ALA A 27 -23.79 0.84 12.97
CA ALA A 27 -23.83 -0.16 11.91
C ALA A 27 -23.93 -1.60 12.47
N ASP A 28 -25.14 -2.02 12.83
CA ASP A 28 -25.40 -3.29 13.54
C ASP A 28 -25.37 -4.55 12.64
N SER A 29 -25.52 -4.40 11.31
CA SER A 29 -25.56 -5.54 10.36
C SER A 29 -25.15 -5.16 8.93
N PRO A 30 -23.86 -4.89 8.69
CA PRO A 30 -23.39 -4.49 7.37
C PRO A 30 -23.39 -5.68 6.38
N LYS A 31 -23.90 -5.46 5.16
CA LYS A 31 -23.87 -6.45 4.07
C LYS A 31 -22.81 -6.06 3.06
N PHE A 32 -21.92 -7.00 2.73
CA PHE A 32 -20.82 -6.78 1.81
C PHE A 32 -20.96 -7.58 0.52
N LYS A 33 -20.60 -6.96 -0.60
CA LYS A 33 -20.44 -7.63 -1.89
C LYS A 33 -19.18 -7.10 -2.56
N THR A 34 -18.20 -7.97 -2.76
CA THR A 34 -16.94 -7.66 -3.43
C THR A 34 -16.82 -8.42 -4.74
N SER A 35 -16.13 -7.82 -5.72
CA SER A 35 -15.73 -8.53 -6.94
C SER A 35 -14.43 -9.31 -6.75
N VAL A 36 -13.52 -8.79 -5.92
CA VAL A 36 -12.20 -9.36 -5.62
C VAL A 36 -11.87 -9.06 -4.16
N GLY A 37 -11.26 -10.02 -3.46
CA GLY A 37 -10.87 -9.90 -2.04
C GLY A 37 -12.03 -10.16 -1.07
N SER A 38 -11.72 -10.07 0.23
CA SER A 38 -12.65 -10.22 1.34
C SER A 38 -12.83 -8.92 2.12
N VAL A 39 -13.92 -8.81 2.88
CA VAL A 39 -14.18 -7.68 3.79
C VAL A 39 -14.37 -8.24 5.17
N ASN A 40 -13.66 -7.65 6.13
CA ASN A 40 -13.83 -7.93 7.55
C ASN A 40 -14.21 -6.63 8.25
N VAL A 41 -15.11 -6.73 9.22
CA VAL A 41 -15.48 -5.61 10.09
C VAL A 41 -14.65 -5.71 11.34
N VAL A 42 -13.96 -4.63 11.68
CA VAL A 42 -13.20 -4.51 12.92
C VAL A 42 -13.97 -3.54 13.80
N GLY A 43 -14.36 -3.98 14.99
CA GLY A 43 -15.01 -3.14 15.99
C GLY A 43 -13.96 -2.27 16.68
N GLU A 44 -13.74 -1.07 16.17
CA GLU A 44 -12.99 -0.02 16.86
C GLU A 44 -13.89 1.21 16.97
N ASP A 45 -14.15 1.63 18.21
CA ASP A 45 -14.88 2.86 18.49
C ASP A 45 -14.03 4.04 18.03
N SER A 46 -14.38 4.62 16.87
CA SER A 46 -13.76 5.85 16.38
C SER A 46 -14.81 6.95 16.33
N GLU A 47 -14.66 7.96 17.19
CA GLU A 47 -15.55 9.13 17.16
C GLU A 47 -15.25 9.99 15.92
N GLY A 48 -16.30 10.30 15.16
CA GLY A 48 -16.23 11.17 13.99
C GLY A 48 -16.18 10.43 12.64
N LYS A 49 -15.85 11.16 11.58
CA LYS A 49 -15.69 10.63 10.22
C LYS A 49 -14.20 10.64 9.84
N PRO A 50 -13.38 9.68 10.32
CA PRO A 50 -11.98 9.64 9.93
C PRO A 50 -11.85 9.40 8.42
N PRO A 51 -10.71 9.73 7.81
CA PRO A 51 -10.51 9.48 6.39
C PRO A 51 -10.35 7.99 6.11
N ILE A 52 -10.69 7.58 4.88
CA ILE A 52 -10.39 6.25 4.36
C ILE A 52 -8.88 6.11 4.25
N GLN A 53 -8.32 5.01 4.76
CA GLN A 53 -6.89 4.71 4.66
C GLN A 53 -6.66 3.56 3.69
N VAL A 54 -5.55 3.59 2.97
CA VAL A 54 -5.16 2.49 2.08
C VAL A 54 -3.74 2.06 2.37
N ARG A 55 -3.55 0.77 2.63
CA ARG A 55 -2.25 0.13 2.73
C ARG A 55 -1.98 -0.68 1.48
N PHE A 56 -0.74 -0.66 0.99
CA PHE A 56 -0.33 -1.43 -0.18
C PHE A 56 1.19 -1.53 -0.27
N GLU A 57 1.66 -2.56 -0.96
CA GLU A 57 3.06 -2.71 -1.35
C GLU A 57 3.18 -3.05 -2.84
N ILE A 58 4.04 -2.36 -3.59
CA ILE A 58 4.32 -2.63 -5.00
C ILE A 58 5.82 -2.95 -5.14
N PRO A 59 6.19 -4.24 -5.28
CA PRO A 59 7.59 -4.63 -5.46
C PRO A 59 8.09 -4.30 -6.87
N TYR A 60 9.39 -4.06 -6.98
CA TYR A 60 10.11 -3.75 -8.23
C TYR A 60 9.57 -2.55 -9.01
N PHE A 61 8.86 -1.64 -8.32
CA PHE A 61 8.30 -0.43 -8.88
C PHE A 61 8.77 0.80 -8.09
N THR A 62 9.04 1.89 -8.80
CA THR A 62 9.34 3.19 -8.22
C THR A 62 8.38 4.24 -8.78
N THR A 63 7.69 4.95 -7.90
CA THR A 63 6.83 6.08 -8.29
C THR A 63 7.66 7.30 -8.71
N SER A 64 8.77 7.56 -8.03
CA SER A 64 9.67 8.68 -8.30
C SER A 64 10.54 8.50 -9.56
N GLY A 65 10.62 7.28 -10.09
CA GLY A 65 11.54 6.95 -11.19
C GLY A 65 13.01 6.85 -10.78
N ILE A 66 13.33 6.87 -9.48
CA ILE A 66 14.71 6.73 -8.99
C ILE A 66 15.36 5.42 -9.46
N GLN A 67 16.64 5.51 -9.81
CA GLN A 67 17.47 4.38 -10.20
C GLN A 67 18.87 4.51 -9.58
N VAL A 68 19.26 3.51 -8.78
CA VAL A 68 20.63 3.36 -8.29
C VAL A 68 21.50 2.91 -9.46
N ARG A 69 22.47 3.74 -9.85
CA ARG A 69 23.36 3.46 -10.99
C ARG A 69 24.61 2.67 -10.61
N TYR A 70 25.22 2.99 -9.47
CA TYR A 70 26.41 2.30 -8.98
C TYR A 70 26.46 2.28 -7.45
N LEU A 71 27.04 1.21 -6.91
CA LEU A 71 27.44 1.10 -5.50
C LEU A 71 28.93 0.79 -5.50
N LYS A 72 29.76 1.78 -5.17
CA LYS A 72 31.23 1.62 -5.15
C LYS A 72 31.66 1.15 -3.77
N ILE A 73 32.33 0.01 -3.72
CA ILE A 73 32.86 -0.59 -2.49
C ILE A 73 34.39 -0.52 -2.57
N ILE A 74 35.01 0.10 -1.57
CA ILE A 74 36.47 0.28 -1.50
C ILE A 74 36.93 -0.39 -0.21
N GLU A 75 37.59 -1.53 -0.35
CA GLU A 75 38.05 -2.36 0.76
C GLU A 75 39.52 -2.76 0.54
N LYS A 76 40.37 -2.53 1.53
CA LYS A 76 41.84 -2.70 1.42
C LYS A 76 42.24 -4.17 1.32
N SER A 77 41.44 -5.07 1.88
CA SER A 77 41.66 -6.52 1.82
C SER A 77 41.35 -7.16 0.46
N GLY A 78 40.81 -6.40 -0.51
CA GLY A 78 40.45 -6.92 -1.83
C GLY A 78 39.18 -7.77 -1.86
N TYR A 79 38.35 -7.69 -0.82
CA TYR A 79 37.08 -8.41 -0.75
C TYR A 79 36.14 -8.04 -1.92
N GLN A 80 35.66 -9.05 -2.64
CA GLN A 80 34.68 -8.88 -3.71
C GLN A 80 33.26 -8.96 -3.15
N ALA A 81 32.59 -7.81 -3.10
CA ALA A 81 31.20 -7.71 -2.68
C ALA A 81 30.24 -7.80 -3.88
N LEU A 82 29.08 -8.41 -3.66
CA LEU A 82 27.98 -8.51 -4.63
C LEU A 82 26.88 -7.51 -4.27
N PRO A 83 26.77 -6.37 -4.98
CA PRO A 83 25.73 -5.38 -4.70
C PRO A 83 24.38 -5.83 -5.26
N TRP A 84 23.33 -5.76 -4.44
CA TRP A 84 21.96 -6.05 -4.83
C TRP A 84 21.04 -4.88 -4.46
N VAL A 85 20.06 -4.59 -5.32
CA VAL A 85 19.07 -3.53 -5.09
C VAL A 85 17.68 -4.09 -5.38
N ARG A 86 16.74 -3.80 -4.47
CA ARG A 86 15.31 -4.02 -4.68
C ARG A 86 14.57 -2.72 -4.44
N TYR A 87 13.65 -2.39 -5.35
CA TYR A 87 12.74 -1.28 -5.17
C TYR A 87 11.41 -1.77 -4.61
N ILE A 88 10.86 -1.01 -3.66
CA ILE A 88 9.55 -1.27 -3.08
C ILE A 88 8.86 0.08 -2.95
N THR A 89 7.64 0.18 -3.46
CA THR A 89 6.77 1.33 -3.21
C THR A 89 5.72 0.90 -2.20
N GLN A 90 5.60 1.59 -1.07
CA GLN A 90 4.59 1.35 -0.06
C GLN A 90 3.75 2.61 0.17
N ASN A 91 2.60 2.46 0.82
CA ASN A 91 1.84 3.60 1.30
C ASN A 91 2.62 4.33 2.41
N GLY A 92 2.58 5.67 2.39
CA GLY A 92 2.82 6.48 3.59
C GLY A 92 1.48 6.76 4.27
N ASP A 93 1.28 8.02 4.68
CA ASP A 93 -0.02 8.54 5.10
C ASP A 93 -0.96 8.71 3.89
N TYR A 94 -1.46 7.59 3.38
CA TYR A 94 -2.34 7.55 2.22
C TYR A 94 -3.81 7.57 2.65
N GLN A 95 -4.36 8.78 2.74
CA GLN A 95 -5.68 9.06 3.29
C GLN A 95 -6.59 9.73 2.25
N LEU A 96 -7.86 9.31 2.19
CA LEU A 96 -8.89 9.92 1.35
C LEU A 96 -10.05 10.39 2.23
N ARG A 97 -10.35 11.69 2.18
CA ARG A 97 -11.52 12.25 2.87
C ARG A 97 -12.77 12.04 2.04
N THR A 98 -13.84 11.61 2.68
CA THR A 98 -15.19 11.59 2.13
C THR A 98 -15.96 12.81 2.63
N ASN A 99 -16.83 13.37 1.79
CA ASN A 99 -17.79 14.40 2.21
C ASN A 99 -18.91 13.81 3.06
#